data_AF-A0A829QBQ1-F1
#
_entry.id   AF-A0A829QBQ1-F1
#
_cell.length_a   1.000
_cell.length_b   1.000
_cell.length_c   1.000
_cell.angle_alpha   90.00
_cell.angle_beta   90.00
_cell.angle_gamma   90.00
#
_symmetry.space_group_name_H-M   'P 1'
#
loop_
_entity.id
_entity.type
_entity.pdbx_description
1 polymer ?
#
loop_
_entity_poly.entity_id
_entity_poly.type
_entity_poly.pdbx_seq_one_letter_code
_entity_poly.pdbx_strand_id
1 'polypeptide(L)' 'MITDPVYEGKSMAGLIDLVTNGTIEPGSTVLYAHLGGQPALNAYSGAFTG' A
#
# COMPACT_ATOMS: atom_id res chain seq x y z
N MET A 1 -5.47 4.28 -7.35
CA MET A 1 -5.71 3.12 -6.45
C MET A 1 -5.77 3.63 -5.04
N ILE A 2 -6.69 3.12 -4.22
CA ILE A 2 -6.84 3.49 -2.81
C ILE A 2 -6.66 2.21 -2.00
N THR A 3 -5.79 2.24 -1.00
CA THR A 3 -5.49 1.13 -0.09
C THR A 3 -6.03 1.45 1.32
N ASP A 4 -6.42 0.42 2.05
CA ASP A 4 -6.92 0.57 3.42
C ASP A 4 -5.78 0.57 4.45
N PRO A 5 -5.95 1.16 5.65
CA PRO A 5 -4.88 1.21 6.65
C PRO A 5 -4.63 -0.13 7.37
N VAL A 6 -5.48 -1.14 7.17
CA VAL A 6 -5.39 -2.42 7.90
C VAL A 6 -4.50 -3.41 7.15
N TYR A 7 -4.68 -3.54 5.84
CA TYR A 7 -4.00 -4.53 5.00
C TYR A 7 -3.25 -3.88 3.84
N GLU A 8 -3.94 -3.34 2.84
CA GLU A 8 -3.32 -2.95 1.57
C GLU A 8 -2.36 -1.76 1.73
N GLY A 9 -2.60 -0.91 2.73
CA GLY A 9 -1.70 0.19 3.07
C GLY A 9 -0.34 -0.32 3.57
N LYS A 10 -0.34 -1.45 4.29
CA LYS A 10 0.90 -2.07 4.79
C LYS A 10 1.66 -2.79 3.69
N SER A 11 0.97 -3.54 2.83
CA SER A 11 1.62 -4.22 1.70
C SER A 11 2.18 -3.20 0.69
N MET A 12 1.47 -2.11 0.43
CA MET A 12 1.97 -1.00 -0.40
C MET A 12 3.17 -0.31 0.25
N ALA A 13 3.14 -0.03 1.55
CA ALA A 13 4.28 0.56 2.25
C ALA A 13 5.53 -0.34 2.17
N GLY A 14 5.36 -1.65 2.35
CA GLY A 14 6.44 -2.62 2.17
C GLY A 14 6.97 -2.66 0.73
N LEU A 15 6.09 -2.61 -0.28
CA LEU A 15 6.52 -2.54 -1.68
C LEU A 15 7.33 -1.27 -1.95
N ILE A 16 6.90 -0.11 -1.45
CA ILE A 16 7.64 1.15 -1.58
C ILE A 16 9.02 1.03 -0.94
N ASP A 17 9.11 0.46 0.26
CA ASP A 17 10.39 0.25 0.95
C ASP A 17 11.33 -0.62 0.12
N LEU A 18 10.85 -1.77 -0.38
CA LEU A 18 11.62 -2.71 -1.21
C LEU A 18 12.16 -2.09 -2.51
N VAL A 19 11.40 -1.20 -3.14
CA VAL A 19 11.85 -0.45 -4.31
C VAL A 19 12.87 0.63 -3.91
N THR A 20 12.59 1.36 -2.82
CA THR A 20 13.43 2.48 -2.37
C THR A 20 14.81 2.00 -1.90
N ASN A 21 14.88 0.85 -1.23
CA ASN A 21 16.12 0.28 -0.74
C ASN A 21 16.86 -0.58 -1.79
N GLY A 22 16.31 -0.73 -3.00
CA GLY A 22 16.93 -1.47 -4.10
C GLY A 22 16.87 -2.99 -3.98
N THR A 23 16.14 -3.55 -3.01
CA THR A 23 15.88 -4.99 -2.94
C THR A 23 15.16 -5.47 -4.20
N ILE A 24 14.24 -4.66 -4.72
CA ILE A 24 13.73 -4.79 -6.08
C ILE A 24 14.62 -3.94 -7.00
N GLU A 25 15.27 -4.58 -7.96
CA GLU A 25 16.23 -3.91 -8.84
C GLU A 25 15.54 -2.89 -9.77
N PRO A 26 16.19 -1.74 -10.07
CA PRO A 26 15.71 -0.80 -11.06
C PRO A 26 15.44 -1.46 -12.42
N GLY A 27 14.30 -1.14 -13.03
CA GLY A 27 13.88 -1.73 -14.30
C GLY A 27 13.07 -3.03 -14.18
N SER A 28 12.92 -3.58 -12.96
CA SER A 28 12.03 -4.71 -12.72
C SER A 28 10.56 -4.38 -13.03
N THR A 29 9.83 -5.34 -13.60
CA THR A 29 8.36 -5.26 -13.70
C THR A 29 7.75 -6.04 -12.54
N VAL A 30 6.99 -5.36 -11.67
CA VAL A 30 6.42 -5.94 -10.45
C VAL A 30 4.90 -5.94 -10.53
N LEU A 31 4.28 -7.10 -10.27
CA LEU A 31 2.83 -7.22 -10.14
C LEU A 31 2.43 -6.99 -8.68
N TYR A 32 1.80 -5.84 -8.42
CA TYR A 32 1.11 -5.61 -7.15
C TYR A 32 -0.32 -6.15 -7.24
N ALA A 33 -0.64 -7.14 -6.40
CA ALA A 33 -1.99 -7.70 -6.31
C ALA A 33 -2.83 -6.89 -5.31
N HIS A 34 -3.69 -6.02 -5.82
CA HIS A 34 -4.59 -5.20 -5.00
C HIS A 34 -5.81 -6.04 -4.57
N LEU A 35 -5.86 -6.45 -3.29
CA LEU A 35 -6.84 -7.44 -2.82
C LEU A 35 -8.17 -6.83 -2.34
N GLY A 36 -8.26 -5.50 -2.18
CA GLY A 36 -9.51 -4.81 -1.80
C GLY A 36 -9.39 -4.03 -0.49
N GLY A 37 -10.35 -4.22 0.42
CA GLY A 37 -10.33 -3.62 1.78
C GLY A 37 -10.80 -2.17 1.90
N GLN A 38 -11.03 -1.47 0.77
CA GLN A 38 -11.34 -0.03 0.76
C GLN A 38 -12.56 0.40 1.59
N PRO A 39 -13.66 -0.39 1.70
CA PRO A 39 -14.77 -0.02 2.57
C PRO A 39 -14.39 0.19 4.04
N ALA A 40 -13.29 -0.40 4.51
CA ALA A 40 -12.79 -0.22 5.87
C ALA A 40 -12.36 1.24 6.16
N LEU A 41 -11.99 2.02 5.13
CA LEU A 41 -11.52 3.40 5.28
C LEU A 41 -12.51 4.30 6.04
N ASN A 42 -13.82 4.08 5.87
CA ASN A 42 -14.84 4.86 6.57
C ASN A 42 -14.75 4.73 8.09
N ALA A 43 -14.30 3.57 8.60
CA ALA A 43 -14.10 3.34 10.02
C ALA A 43 -12.83 4.02 10.58
N TYR A 44 -11.92 4.44 9.69
CA TYR A 44 -10.62 5.04 10.04
C TYR A 44 -10.50 6.50 9.59
N SER A 45 -11.62 7.19 9.34
CA SER A 45 -11.61 8.59 8.86
C SER A 45 -10.77 9.53 9.73
N GLY A 46 -10.79 9.33 11.06
CA GLY A 46 -9.99 10.11 12.00
C GLY A 46 -8.47 10.02 11.77
N ALA A 47 -7.97 8.92 11.20
CA ALA A 47 -6.56 8.75 10.88
C ALA A 47 -6.10 9.58 9.67
N PHE A 48 -7.04 10.16 8.91
CA PHE A 48 -6.79 10.90 7.68
C PHE A 48 -7.38 12.32 7.74
N THR A 49 -7.50 12.88 8.94
CA THR A 49 -7.84 14.29 9.14
C THR A 49 -6.58 15.14 9.06
N GLY A 50 -6.64 16.22 8.29
CA GLY A 50 -5.59 17.24 8.16
C GLY A 50 -5.92 18.47 8.98
#